data_AF-A0A932FBG6-F1
#
_entry.id   AF-A0A932FBG6-F1
#
_cell.length_a   1.000
_cell.length_b   1.000
_cell.length_c   1.000
_cell.angle_alpha   90.00
_cell.angle_beta   90.00
_cell.angle_gamma   90.00
#
_symmetry.space_group_name_H-M   'P 1'
#
loop_
_entity.id
_entity.type
_entity.pdbx_description
1 polymer ?
#
loop_
_entity_poly.entity_id
_entity_poly.type
_entity_poly.pdbx_seq_one_letter_code
_entity_poly.pdbx_strand_id
1 'polypeptide(L)'
;MKTLTVRLPDPLAAAIQAESRGRKISKSDVVRERLQLASAAPRGPDAPPEAIADLIGSVDGLPADLSARKKRYLRATGYGRKRPR
;
A
#
# COMPACT_ATOMS: atom_id res chain seq x y z
N MET A 1 -17.55 -14.08 16.77
CA MET A 1 -16.11 -14.23 17.09
C MET A 1 -15.68 -15.63 16.69
N LYS A 2 -14.60 -15.79 15.92
CA LYS A 2 -14.01 -17.11 15.63
C LYS A 2 -12.79 -17.31 16.53
N THR A 3 -12.61 -18.51 17.07
CA THR A 3 -11.48 -18.84 17.95
C THR A 3 -10.33 -19.40 17.12
N LEU A 4 -9.13 -18.89 17.35
CA LEU A 4 -7.90 -19.31 16.68
C LEU A 4 -6.90 -19.74 17.77
N THR A 5 -6.42 -20.98 17.70
CA THR A 5 -5.43 -21.53 18.63
C THR A 5 -4.11 -21.67 17.90
N VAL A 6 -3.07 -20.98 18.37
CA VAL A 6 -1.74 -20.98 17.76
C VAL A 6 -0.69 -21.28 18.82
N ARG A 7 0.29 -22.10 18.45
CA ARG A 7 1.51 -22.30 19.26
C ARG A 7 2.42 -21.10 19.04
N LEU A 8 2.67 -20.35 20.10
CA LEU A 8 3.54 -19.19 20.09
C LEU A 8 4.88 -19.55 20.75
N PRO A 9 6.01 -19.04 20.23
CA PRO A 9 7.26 -19.04 20.96
C PRO A 9 7.12 -18.35 22.32
N ASP A 10 7.76 -18.92 23.34
CA ASP A 10 7.79 -18.38 24.70
C ASP A 10 8.14 -16.88 24.81
N PRO A 11 9.13 -16.34 24.07
CA PRO A 11 9.43 -14.90 24.16
C PRO A 11 8.27 -14.02 23.66
N LEU A 12 7.52 -14.47 22.65
CA LEU A 12 6.37 -13.72 22.13
C LEU A 12 5.20 -13.76 23.10
N ALA A 13 4.96 -14.91 23.74
CA ALA A 13 3.93 -15.03 24.78
C ALA A 13 4.25 -14.15 26.01
N ALA A 14 5.52 -14.10 26.42
CA ALA A 14 5.98 -13.24 27.51
C ALA A 14 5.80 -11.75 27.18
N ALA A 15 6.12 -11.33 25.97
CA ALA A 15 5.93 -9.94 25.52
C ALA A 15 4.45 -9.52 25.52
N ILE A 16 3.56 -10.38 25.01
CA ILE A 16 2.10 -10.14 25.05
C ILE A 16 1.60 -10.05 26.48
N GLN A 17 2.10 -10.90 27.38
CA GLN A 17 1.71 -10.88 28.79
C GLN A 17 2.21 -9.63 29.51
N ALA A 18 3.42 -9.16 29.22
CA ALA A 18 3.95 -7.91 29.77
C ALA A 18 3.11 -6.70 29.32
N GLU A 19 2.75 -6.63 28.04
CA GLU A 19 1.92 -5.55 27.49
C GLU A 19 0.49 -5.59 28.06
N SER A 20 -0.10 -6.78 28.17
CA SER A 20 -1.40 -6.98 28.82
C SER A 20 -1.40 -6.46 30.26
N ARG A 21 -0.34 -6.74 31.04
CA ARG A 21 -0.19 -6.23 32.41
C ARG A 21 0.04 -4.72 32.47
N GLY A 22 0.90 -4.19 31.60
CA GLY A 22 1.21 -2.76 31.56
C GLY A 22 0.00 -1.90 31.17
N ARG A 23 -0.83 -2.38 30.24
CA ARG A 23 -2.02 -1.67 29.74
C ARG A 23 -3.33 -2.09 30.41
N LYS A 24 -3.31 -3.11 31.28
CA LYS A 24 -4.49 -3.69 31.95
C LYS A 24 -5.59 -4.17 30.98
N ILE A 25 -5.20 -4.63 29.80
CA ILE A 25 -6.10 -5.18 28.78
C ILE A 25 -5.91 -6.70 28.66
N SER A 26 -6.90 -7.42 28.11
CA SER A 26 -6.77 -8.87 27.99
C SER A 26 -5.69 -9.27 26.99
N LYS A 27 -5.06 -10.43 27.19
CA LYS A 27 -4.08 -10.98 26.23
C LYS A 27 -4.66 -11.10 24.82
N SER A 28 -5.95 -11.45 24.73
CA SER A 28 -6.67 -11.57 23.47
C SER A 28 -6.92 -10.23 22.80
N ASP A 29 -7.12 -9.14 23.57
CA ASP A 29 -7.23 -7.79 23.02
C ASP A 29 -5.88 -7.33 22.46
N VAL A 30 -4.77 -7.55 23.18
CA VAL A 30 -3.41 -7.26 22.69
C VAL A 30 -3.15 -8.00 21.37
N VAL A 31 -3.50 -9.29 21.31
CA VAL A 31 -3.32 -10.10 20.09
C VAL A 31 -4.21 -9.59 18.95
N ARG A 32 -5.48 -9.27 19.23
CA ARG A 32 -6.40 -8.73 18.22
C ARG A 32 -5.92 -7.38 17.67
N GLU A 33 -5.51 -6.45 18.53
CA GLU A 33 -4.96 -5.16 18.14
C GLU A 33 -3.70 -5.31 17.29
N ARG A 34 -2.74 -6.13 17.73
CA ARG A 34 -1.51 -6.37 16.96
C ARG A 34 -1.79 -6.99 15.59
N LEU A 35 -2.74 -7.94 15.49
CA LEU A 35 -3.13 -8.55 14.22
C LEU A 35 -3.85 -7.56 13.29
N GLN A 36 -4.70 -6.70 13.85
CA GLN A 36 -5.37 -5.63 13.10
C GLN A 36 -4.38 -4.58 12.61
N LEU A 37 -3.46 -4.13 13.45
CA LEU A 37 -2.40 -3.19 13.09
C LEU A 37 -1.46 -3.77 12.02
N ALA A 38 -1.07 -5.05 12.14
CA ALA A 38 -0.27 -5.71 11.11
C ALA A 38 -1.00 -5.89 9.78
N SER A 39 -2.34 -5.97 9.82
CA SER A 39 -3.18 -6.02 8.61
C SER A 39 -3.40 -4.63 8.01
N ALA A 40 -3.40 -3.58 8.84
CA ALA A 40 -3.55 -2.19 8.44
C ALA A 40 -2.22 -1.53 8.02
N ALA A 41 -1.09 -2.09 8.45
CA ALA A 41 0.22 -1.69 7.96
C ALA A 41 0.33 -2.05 6.47
N PRO A 42 0.60 -1.10 5.57
CA PRO A 42 0.86 -1.41 4.18
C PRO A 42 2.05 -2.37 4.12
N ARG A 43 1.85 -3.56 3.54
CA ARG A 43 2.89 -4.58 3.39
C ARG A 43 3.98 -4.07 2.44
N GLY A 44 5.03 -3.45 2.97
CA GLY A 44 6.27 -3.18 2.24
C GLY A 44 6.12 -2.27 1.01
N PRO A 45 7.22 -2.00 0.28
CA PRO A 45 7.33 -0.94 -0.74
C PRO A 45 6.75 -1.34 -2.09
N ASP A 46 5.61 -2.03 -2.11
CA ASP A 46 4.81 -2.27 -3.31
C ASP A 46 3.57 -1.41 -3.19
N ALA A 47 3.70 -0.10 -3.42
CA ALA A 47 2.56 0.73 -3.74
C ALA A 47 2.04 0.24 -5.11
N PRO A 48 0.93 -0.53 -5.16
CA PRO A 48 0.44 -1.10 -6.40
C PRO A 48 -0.03 0.06 -7.30
N PRO A 49 -0.34 -0.18 -8.58
CA PRO A 49 -0.95 0.81 -9.48
C PRO A 49 -2.15 1.57 -8.87
N GLU A 50 -2.75 1.06 -7.80
CA GLU A 50 -3.75 1.74 -6.95
C GLU A 50 -3.30 3.10 -6.40
N ALA A 51 -2.03 3.25 -6.01
CA ALA A 51 -1.50 4.53 -5.49
C ALA A 51 -1.33 5.59 -6.59
N ILE A 52 -1.42 5.18 -7.85
CA ILE A 52 -1.32 6.00 -9.04
C ILE A 52 -2.64 5.86 -9.83
N ALA A 53 -3.70 5.25 -9.28
CA ALA A 53 -4.93 4.96 -10.04
C ALA A 53 -5.67 6.24 -10.45
N ASP A 54 -5.53 7.30 -9.67
CA ASP A 54 -5.98 8.66 -9.98
C ASP A 54 -5.17 9.31 -11.13
N LEU A 55 -3.96 8.82 -11.37
CA LEU A 55 -3.06 9.24 -12.45
C LEU A 55 -3.11 8.29 -13.67
N ILE A 56 -3.55 7.04 -13.49
CA ILE A 56 -3.71 6.04 -14.55
C ILE A 56 -5.05 6.28 -15.24
N GLY A 57 -5.00 6.77 -16.48
CA GLY A 57 -6.19 7.02 -17.29
C GLY A 57 -6.84 8.39 -17.09
N SER A 58 -6.34 9.20 -16.14
CA SER A 58 -6.81 10.57 -15.90
C SER A 58 -6.18 11.58 -16.87
N VAL A 59 -6.43 11.39 -18.16
CA VAL A 59 -6.31 12.53 -19.08
C VAL A 59 -7.50 12.53 -20.02
N ASP A 60 -8.57 13.17 -19.55
CA ASP A 60 -9.75 13.43 -20.36
C ASP A 60 -9.40 14.30 -21.57
N GLY A 61 -10.03 14.02 -22.71
CA GLY A 61 -9.84 14.76 -23.95
C GLY A 61 -8.64 14.32 -24.81
N LEU A 62 -7.95 13.24 -24.44
CA LEU A 62 -6.87 12.69 -25.25
C LEU A 62 -7.35 11.60 -26.23
N PRO A 63 -6.68 11.45 -27.40
CA PRO A 63 -7.00 10.38 -28.35
C PRO A 63 -6.82 8.98 -27.73
N ALA A 64 -7.75 8.07 -27.99
CA ALA A 64 -7.74 6.70 -27.46
C ALA A 64 -6.52 5.85 -27.88
N ASP A 65 -5.68 6.35 -28.80
CA ASP A 65 -4.62 5.59 -29.44
C ASP A 65 -3.22 6.22 -29.29
N LEU A 66 -3.04 6.97 -28.20
CA LEU A 66 -1.75 7.53 -27.81
C LEU A 66 -0.63 6.50 -27.73
N SER A 67 -0.93 5.29 -27.26
CA SER A 67 0.02 4.18 -27.15
C SER A 67 0.46 3.67 -28.53
N ALA A 68 -0.48 3.55 -29.47
CA ALA A 68 -0.24 3.03 -30.81
C ALA A 68 0.44 4.06 -31.73
N ARG A 69 0.10 5.36 -31.63
CA ARG A 69 0.64 6.42 -32.50
C ARG A 69 1.63 7.35 -31.78
N LYS A 70 2.42 6.82 -30.85
CA LYS A 70 3.40 7.55 -30.02
C LYS A 70 4.25 8.58 -30.80
N LYS A 71 4.89 8.18 -31.91
CA LYS A 71 5.77 9.08 -32.69
C LYS A 71 5.04 10.29 -33.28
N ARG A 72 3.78 10.11 -33.70
CA ARG A 72 2.95 11.17 -34.28
C ARG A 72 2.63 12.23 -33.21
N TYR A 73 2.15 11.78 -32.06
CA TYR A 73 1.74 12.68 -30.99
C TYR A 73 2.93 13.39 -30.33
N LEU A 74 4.06 12.71 -30.12
CA LEU A 74 5.28 13.36 -29.61
C LEU A 74 5.79 14.49 -30.54
N ARG A 75 5.71 14.30 -31.86
CA ARG A 75 6.08 15.35 -32.82
C ARG A 75 5.09 16.52 -32.79
N ALA A 76 3.79 16.21 -32.74
CA ALA A 76 2.73 17.22 -32.73
C ALA A 76 2.76 18.09 -31.47
N THR A 77 3.10 17.52 -30.31
CA THR A 77 3.23 18.26 -29.04
C THR A 77 4.55 19.02 -28.91
N GLY A 78 5.40 19.00 -29.94
CA GLY A 78 6.69 19.72 -29.95
C GLY A 78 7.77 19.10 -29.06
N TYR A 79 7.57 17.86 -28.60
CA TYR A 79 8.54 17.13 -27.80
C TYR A 79 9.85 16.94 -28.57
N GLY A 80 10.99 17.13 -27.89
CA GLY A 80 12.32 17.00 -28.48
C GLY A 80 12.85 18.25 -29.21
N ARG A 81 12.11 19.37 -29.22
CA ARG A 81 12.67 20.65 -29.65
C ARG A 81 13.55 21.23 -28.56
N LYS A 82 14.82 21.53 -28.88
CA LYS A 82 15.71 22.29 -28.00
C LYS A 82 15.08 23.67 -27.79
N ARG A 83 14.77 24.03 -26.53
CA ARG A 83 14.40 25.40 -26.19
C ARG A 83 15.64 26.30 -26.35
N PRO A 84 15.51 27.50 -26.92
CA PRO A 84 16.59 28.48 -26.84
C PRO A 84 16.88 28.76 -25.37
N ARG A 85 18.18 28.80 -25.03
CA ARG A 85 18.67 29.10 -23.69
C ARG A 85 18.49 30.58 -23.38
#